data_AF-A0A051TYL9-F1
#
_entry.id   AF-A0A051TYL9-F1
#
_cell.length_a   1.000
_cell.length_b   1.000
_cell.length_c   1.000
_cell.angle_alpha   90.00
_cell.angle_beta   90.00
_cell.angle_gamma   90.00
#
_symmetry.space_group_name_H-M   'P 1'
#
loop_
_entity.id
_entity.type
_entity.pdbx_description
1 polymer ?
#
loop_
_entity_poly.entity_id
_entity_poly.type
_entity_poly.pdbx_seq_one_letter_code
_entity_poly.pdbx_strand_id
1 'polypeptide(L)' 'MLVHPSCNSWYNGGNVPGKKRMYMGYTGGIPEYRRRCDEIAAGGYIGFKLA' A
#
# COMPACT_ATOMS: atom_id res chain seq x y z
N MET A 1 -9.36 -3.96 11.76
CA MET A 1 -10.47 -3.91 10.78
C MET A 1 -10.06 -4.31 9.37
N LEU A 2 -8.90 -3.89 8.84
CA LEU A 2 -8.51 -4.08 7.43
C LEU A 2 -8.25 -5.53 6.96
N VAL A 3 -8.18 -6.50 7.87
CA VAL A 3 -7.96 -7.93 7.58
C VAL A 3 -8.84 -8.82 8.45
N HIS A 4 -10.14 -8.51 8.54
CA HIS A 4 -11.06 -9.31 9.33
C HIS A 4 -11.14 -10.77 8.80
N PRO A 5 -11.20 -11.80 9.66
CA PRO A 5 -11.22 -13.21 9.23
C PRO A 5 -12.39 -13.55 8.30
N SER A 6 -13.57 -12.98 8.53
CA SER A 6 -14.77 -13.23 7.70
C SER A 6 -14.85 -12.39 6.41
N CYS A 7 -13.99 -11.38 6.25
CA CYS A 7 -14.03 -10.50 5.08
C CYS A 7 -13.04 -11.00 4.03
N ASN A 8 -13.52 -11.76 3.05
CA ASN A 8 -12.69 -12.26 1.95
C ASN A 8 -12.78 -11.29 0.77
N SER A 9 -11.67 -10.61 0.49
CA SER A 9 -11.58 -9.68 -0.64
C SER A 9 -10.25 -9.88 -1.35
N TRP A 10 -10.20 -9.45 -2.60
CA TRP A 10 -8.94 -9.35 -3.32
C TRP A 10 -7.98 -8.35 -2.66
N TYR A 11 -8.50 -7.30 -2.01
CA TYR A 11 -7.70 -6.28 -1.31
C TYR A 11 -6.90 -6.81 -0.12
N ASN A 12 -7.32 -7.93 0.45
CA ASN A 12 -6.67 -8.54 1.61
C ASN A 12 -6.10 -9.94 1.32
N GLY A 13 -6.13 -10.37 0.06
CA GLY A 13 -5.64 -11.68 -0.38
C GLY A 13 -6.55 -12.85 0.00
N GLY A 14 -7.72 -12.60 0.61
CA GLY A 14 -8.66 -13.64 1.05
C GLY A 14 -9.41 -14.34 -0.09
N ASN A 15 -9.25 -13.88 -1.33
CA ASN A 15 -9.84 -14.46 -2.53
C ASN A 15 -9.03 -15.65 -3.12
N VAL A 16 -7.80 -15.88 -2.66
CA VAL A 16 -6.93 -16.95 -3.19
C VAL A 16 -6.56 -17.94 -2.07
N PRO A 17 -6.91 -19.24 -2.20
CA PRO A 17 -6.50 -20.26 -1.24
C PRO A 17 -4.98 -20.31 -1.07
N GLY A 18 -4.51 -20.38 0.18
CA GLY A 18 -3.09 -20.42 0.51
C GLY A 18 -2.35 -19.08 0.42
N LYS A 19 -2.96 -18.01 -0.12
CA LYS A 19 -2.35 -16.68 -0.13
C LYS A 19 -2.38 -16.07 1.27
N LYS A 20 -1.25 -15.48 1.69
CA LYS A 20 -1.14 -14.78 2.96
C LYS A 20 -2.15 -13.64 3.03
N ARG A 21 -2.93 -13.60 4.12
CA ARG A 21 -3.90 -12.52 4.37
C ARG A 21 -3.18 -11.28 4.90
N MET A 22 -3.26 -10.18 4.15
CA MET A 22 -2.72 -8.89 4.55
C MET A 22 -3.39 -7.78 3.75
N TYR A 23 -3.67 -6.64 4.39
CA TYR A 23 -4.17 -5.48 3.67
C TYR A 23 -3.06 -4.89 2.80
N MET A 24 -3.31 -4.75 1.51
CA MET A 24 -2.30 -4.31 0.54
C MET A 24 -2.35 -2.81 0.24
N GLY A 25 -3.45 -2.14 0.59
CA GLY A 25 -3.60 -0.71 0.31
C GLY A 25 -2.80 0.17 1.28
N TYR A 26 -2.37 1.33 0.81
CA TYR A 26 -1.90 2.40 1.69
C TYR A 26 -3.09 3.06 2.39
N THR A 27 -3.05 3.18 3.72
CA THR A 27 -4.17 3.62 4.54
C THR A 27 -4.16 5.12 4.87
N GLY A 28 -3.12 5.85 4.48
CA GLY A 28 -2.99 7.29 4.76
C GLY A 28 -3.90 8.19 3.91
N GLY A 29 -4.60 7.63 2.92
CA GLY A 29 -5.46 8.37 2.00
C GLY A 29 -4.71 9.04 0.85
N ILE A 30 -5.46 9.50 -0.15
CA ILE A 30 -4.92 10.09 -1.39
C ILE A 30 -4.12 11.38 -1.12
N PRO A 31 -4.57 12.32 -0.28
CA PRO A 31 -3.81 13.56 -0.04
C PRO A 31 -2.43 13.31 0.55
N GLU A 32 -2.34 12.46 1.57
CA GLU A 32 -1.06 12.10 2.21
C GLU A 32 -0.16 11.31 1.27
N TYR A 33 -0.73 10.37 0.50
CA TYR A 33 0.03 9.63 -0.51
C TYR A 33 0.68 10.57 -1.52
N ARG A 34 -0.10 11.52 -2.06
CA ARG A 34 0.40 12.49 -3.03
C ARG A 34 1.47 13.40 -2.43
N ARG A 35 1.24 13.91 -1.22
CA ARG A 35 2.22 14.73 -0.49
C ARG A 35 3.56 14.01 -0.35
N ARG A 36 3.57 12.73 0.05
CA ARG A 36 4.80 11.93 0.16
C ARG A 36 5.49 11.70 -1.18
N CYS A 37 4.74 11.45 -2.25
CA CYS A 37 5.30 11.33 -3.59
C CYS A 37 6.00 12.62 -4.03
N ASP A 38 5.36 13.77 -3.79
CA ASP A 38 5.90 15.08 -4.13
C ASP A 38 7.19 15.38 -3.32
N GLU A 39 7.21 15.04 -2.02
CA GLU A 39 8.41 15.16 -1.17
C GLU A 39 9.58 14.32 -1.68
N ILE A 40 9.33 13.06 -2.05
CA ILE A 40 10.36 12.16 -2.57
C ILE A 40 10.91 12.70 -3.89
N ALA A 41 10.04 13.17 -4.79
CA ALA A 41 10.45 13.74 -6.06
C ALA A 41 11.27 15.03 -5.89
N ALA A 42 10.81 15.95 -5.03
CA ALA A 42 11.53 17.19 -4.72
C ALA A 42 12.88 16.94 -4.03
N GLY A 43 12.98 15.87 -3.25
CA GLY A 43 14.22 15.42 -2.60
C GLY A 43 15.21 14.69 -3.53
N GLY A 44 14.98 14.68 -4.84
CA GLY A 44 15.85 13.99 -5.80
C GLY A 44 15.65 12.48 -5.81
N TYR A 45 14.42 12.01 -5.60
CA TYR A 45 14.03 10.59 -5.52
C TYR A 45 14.74 9.82 -4.41
N ILE A 46 14.59 10.30 -3.18
CA ILE A 46 15.10 9.64 -1.97
C ILE A 46 14.68 8.17 -1.94
N GLY A 47 15.66 7.29 -1.69
CA GLY A 47 15.45 5.83 -1.65
C GLY A 47 15.58 5.14 -3.01
N PHE A 48 15.79 5.88 -4.09
CA PHE A 48 16.09 5.33 -5.41
C PHE A 48 17.57 5.47 -5.75
N LYS A 49 18.12 4.49 -6.47
CA LYS A 49 19.40 4.63 -7.17
C LYS A 49 19.09 5.07 -8.59
N LEU A 50 19.50 6.29 -8.94
CA LEU A 50 19.41 6.82 -10.29
C LEU A 50 20.73 6.54 -11.01
N ALA A 51 20.66 6.26 -12.31
CA ALA A 51 21.81 5.93 -13.16
C ALA A 51 22.55 7.19 -13.62
#